data_AF-A0A9R1NJX4-F1
#
_entry.id   AF-A0A9R1NJX4-F1
#
_cell.length_a   1.000
_cell.length_b   1.000
_cell.length_c   1.000
_cell.angle_alpha   90.00
_cell.angle_beta   90.00
_cell.angle_gamma   90.00
#
_symmetry.space_group_name_H-M   'P 1'
#
loop_
_entity.id
_entity.type
_entity.pdbx_description
1 polymer ?
#
loop_
_entity_poly.entity_id
_entity_poly.type
_entity_poly.pdbx_seq_one_letter_code
_entity_poly.pdbx_strand_id
1 'polypeptide(L)'
;MFGFGHHHKDQAPPASGPNQIFKIYCRASEDYCLAVRDGEVVLAPVNPKDETQHWLKDMRFSTTVKDEEGMPAFALVNKATGLAVKHSIGQSHPVKLVPFNPAYEDASVLWTESKDMGKGFRCIRMVNNTRLGFDALNGDKDHGGVHDGTTVVLWEWCKGDNQCWKIWPWAEAHAAVESGATMGNNAHAMGGGPPVHAVRVFCKAGEDYSLTARNGTVCLAPTNPRDDYQHWIKDMRHSNKIRDEEGYPAFALVNMVTGECIKHSTGQGHPVSTHTHKDCA
;
A
#
# COMPACT_ATOMS: atom_id res chain seq x y z
N MET A 1 3.38 -48.40 -13.94
CA MET A 1 4.40 -47.67 -13.17
C MET A 1 3.83 -46.29 -12.89
N PHE A 2 3.48 -46.02 -11.63
CA PHE A 2 2.86 -44.75 -11.22
C PHE A 2 3.96 -43.71 -11.00
N GLY A 3 3.88 -42.56 -11.67
CA GLY A 3 4.77 -41.42 -11.46
C GLY A 3 3.96 -40.25 -10.93
N PHE A 4 4.22 -39.87 -9.68
CA PHE A 4 3.53 -38.83 -8.93
C PHE A 4 3.78 -37.44 -9.54
N GLY A 5 2.72 -36.76 -9.96
CA GLY A 5 2.75 -35.33 -10.24
C GLY A 5 2.69 -34.55 -8.93
N HIS A 6 3.78 -33.88 -8.57
CA HIS A 6 3.77 -32.91 -7.49
C HIS A 6 2.97 -31.67 -7.93
N HIS A 7 1.76 -31.54 -7.39
CA HIS A 7 1.00 -30.28 -7.42
C HIS A 7 1.72 -29.26 -6.54
N HIS A 8 2.54 -28.39 -7.14
CA HIS A 8 2.96 -27.16 -6.51
C HIS A 8 1.73 -26.25 -6.41
N LYS A 9 1.19 -26.10 -5.19
CA LYS A 9 0.28 -24.99 -4.88
C LYS A 9 1.14 -23.74 -4.82
N ASP A 10 1.06 -22.91 -5.85
CA ASP A 10 1.68 -21.58 -5.89
C ASP A 10 1.22 -20.78 -4.68
N GLN A 11 2.15 -20.53 -3.77
CA GLN A 11 1.89 -19.82 -2.53
C GLN A 11 2.15 -18.34 -2.80
N ALA A 12 1.10 -17.53 -2.65
CA ALA A 12 1.10 -16.08 -2.88
C ALA A 12 2.29 -15.36 -2.19
N PRO A 13 2.79 -14.25 -2.78
CA PRO A 13 3.83 -13.43 -2.18
C PRO A 13 3.36 -12.87 -0.83
N PRO A 14 4.31 -12.58 0.08
CA PRO A 14 3.98 -12.06 1.39
C PRO A 14 3.23 -10.73 1.26
N ALA A 15 2.31 -10.50 2.21
CA ALA A 15 1.64 -9.24 2.43
C ALA A 15 2.64 -8.06 2.39
N SER A 16 2.15 -6.83 2.17
CA SER A 16 2.83 -5.65 2.69
C SER A 16 3.30 -5.99 4.12
N GLY A 17 4.58 -5.75 4.43
CA GLY A 17 5.18 -6.27 5.66
C GLY A 17 4.29 -5.96 6.88
N PRO A 18 4.16 -6.89 7.85
CA PRO A 18 3.11 -6.87 8.89
C PRO A 18 3.02 -5.60 9.77
N ASN A 19 3.93 -4.64 9.58
CA ASN A 19 4.02 -3.40 10.35
C ASN A 19 3.79 -2.12 9.52
N GLN A 20 3.46 -2.21 8.22
CA GLN A 20 3.26 -1.00 7.43
C GLN A 20 1.86 -0.40 7.68
N ILE A 21 1.84 0.73 8.38
CA ILE A 21 0.64 1.52 8.64
C ILE A 21 0.49 2.57 7.54
N PHE A 22 -0.75 2.83 7.14
CA PHE A 22 -1.13 3.83 6.15
C PHE A 22 -2.20 4.77 6.70
N LYS A 23 -2.26 5.96 6.11
CA LYS A 23 -3.44 6.85 6.14
C LYS A 23 -3.97 7.00 4.72
N ILE A 24 -5.29 7.14 4.60
CA ILE A 24 -5.96 7.23 3.30
C ILE A 24 -6.61 8.59 3.21
N TYR A 25 -6.09 9.43 2.32
CA TYR A 25 -6.51 10.82 2.15
C TYR A 25 -7.47 10.94 0.98
N CYS A 26 -8.45 11.83 1.10
CA CYS A 26 -9.34 12.18 -0.01
C CYS A 26 -8.74 13.36 -0.79
N ARG A 27 -8.82 13.35 -2.12
CA ARG A 27 -8.31 14.47 -2.92
C ARG A 27 -9.16 15.74 -2.74
N ALA A 28 -10.44 15.60 -2.40
CA ALA A 28 -11.30 16.75 -2.14
C ALA A 28 -10.75 17.65 -1.02
N SER A 29 -10.08 17.06 -0.01
CA SER A 29 -9.19 17.77 0.92
C SER A 29 -8.25 16.78 1.61
N GLU A 30 -6.94 17.06 1.52
CA GLU A 30 -5.89 16.28 2.18
C GLU A 30 -5.77 16.58 3.69
N ASP A 31 -6.54 17.55 4.21
CA ASP A 31 -6.68 17.81 5.65
C ASP A 31 -7.54 16.75 6.36
N TYR A 32 -8.20 15.89 5.59
CA TYR A 32 -9.05 14.81 6.07
C TYR A 32 -8.53 13.45 5.59
N CYS A 33 -8.66 12.44 6.45
CA CYS A 33 -8.33 11.05 6.11
C CYS A 33 -9.38 10.07 6.66
N LEU A 34 -9.39 8.85 6.12
CA LEU A 34 -10.27 7.79 6.59
C LEU A 34 -10.03 7.48 8.06
N ALA A 35 -11.12 7.41 8.82
CA ALA A 35 -11.16 6.95 10.20
C ALA A 35 -12.30 5.96 10.39
N VAL A 36 -12.22 5.20 11.48
CA VAL A 36 -13.37 4.45 12.02
C VAL A 36 -13.95 5.25 13.18
N ARG A 37 -15.22 5.66 13.07
CA ARG A 37 -15.95 6.35 14.14
C ARG A 37 -17.34 5.78 14.27
N ASP A 38 -17.75 5.46 15.49
CA ASP A 38 -19.08 4.91 15.81
C ASP A 38 -19.49 3.70 14.95
N GLY A 39 -18.52 2.87 14.56
CA GLY A 39 -18.74 1.68 13.72
C GLY A 39 -18.82 1.95 12.21
N GLU A 40 -18.63 3.19 11.78
CA GLU A 40 -18.71 3.61 10.38
C GLU A 40 -17.35 4.06 9.83
N VAL A 41 -17.20 4.03 8.51
CA VAL A 41 -16.04 4.59 7.80
C VAL A 41 -16.36 6.03 7.37
N VAL A 42 -15.59 6.98 7.89
CA VAL A 42 -15.80 8.41 7.66
C VAL A 42 -14.48 9.11 7.34
N LEU A 43 -14.58 10.33 6.82
CA LEU A 43 -13.47 11.28 6.82
C LEU A 43 -13.43 12.05 8.14
N ALA A 44 -12.21 12.25 8.63
CA ALA A 44 -11.90 12.94 9.87
C ALA A 44 -10.67 13.84 9.68
N PRO A 45 -10.57 14.99 10.37
CA PRO A 45 -9.36 15.80 10.39
C PRO A 45 -8.15 14.95 10.74
N VAL A 46 -7.08 15.12 9.98
CA VAL A 46 -5.84 14.35 10.15
C VAL A 46 -5.28 14.59 11.55
N ASN A 47 -5.23 13.54 12.35
CA ASN A 47 -4.65 13.54 13.69
C ASN A 47 -3.59 12.44 13.79
N PRO A 48 -2.30 12.81 13.93
CA PRO A 48 -1.22 11.83 14.02
C PRO A 48 -1.31 10.81 15.15
N LYS A 49 -2.03 11.15 16.22
CA LYS A 49 -2.16 10.30 17.41
C LYS A 49 -3.42 9.44 17.37
N ASP A 50 -4.31 9.66 16.40
CA ASP A 50 -5.56 8.94 16.29
C ASP A 50 -5.34 7.58 15.61
N GLU A 51 -5.32 6.52 16.42
CA GLU A 51 -5.13 5.17 15.91
C GLU A 51 -6.30 4.67 15.06
N THR A 52 -7.48 5.28 15.17
CA THR A 52 -8.62 4.95 14.29
C THR A 52 -8.40 5.43 12.86
N GLN A 53 -7.40 6.28 12.62
CA GLN A 53 -6.96 6.71 11.29
C GLN A 53 -5.86 5.82 10.70
N HIS A 54 -5.40 4.80 11.44
CA HIS A 54 -4.32 3.91 11.00
C HIS A 54 -4.88 2.67 10.33
N TRP A 55 -4.41 2.41 9.12
CA TRP A 55 -4.89 1.31 8.29
C TRP A 55 -3.74 0.41 7.85
N LEU A 56 -4.04 -0.88 7.73
CA LEU A 56 -3.20 -1.88 7.09
C LEU A 56 -3.78 -2.13 5.70
N LYS A 57 -2.90 -2.23 4.70
CA LYS A 57 -3.27 -2.60 3.33
C LYS A 57 -2.82 -4.03 3.09
N ASP A 58 -3.69 -4.99 3.38
CA ASP A 58 -3.37 -6.42 3.28
C ASP A 58 -3.38 -6.88 1.82
N MET A 59 -2.24 -7.37 1.33
CA MET A 59 -2.04 -7.76 -0.07
C MET A 59 -2.03 -9.29 -0.28
N ARG A 60 -2.40 -10.12 0.71
CA ARG A 60 -2.15 -11.59 0.63
C ARG A 60 -2.81 -12.27 -0.57
N PHE A 61 -3.94 -11.75 -1.02
CA PHE A 61 -4.69 -12.29 -2.16
C PHE A 61 -4.35 -11.58 -3.48
N SER A 62 -3.38 -10.66 -3.49
CA SER A 62 -3.12 -9.79 -4.64
C SER A 62 -2.68 -10.54 -5.90
N THR A 63 -2.10 -11.74 -5.74
CA THR A 63 -1.66 -12.57 -6.88
C THR A 63 -2.71 -13.47 -7.48
N THR A 64 -3.71 -13.83 -6.69
CA THR A 64 -4.78 -14.74 -7.13
C THR A 64 -6.06 -14.01 -7.47
N VAL A 65 -6.27 -12.82 -6.89
CA VAL A 65 -7.47 -12.01 -7.08
C VAL A 65 -7.12 -10.68 -7.73
N LYS A 66 -7.73 -10.42 -8.88
CA LYS A 66 -7.64 -9.16 -9.63
C LYS A 66 -9.05 -8.71 -10.01
N ASP A 67 -9.26 -7.41 -10.21
CA ASP A 67 -10.49 -6.91 -10.82
C ASP A 67 -10.53 -7.16 -12.34
N GLU A 68 -11.63 -6.78 -13.00
CA GLU A 68 -11.80 -6.93 -14.45
C GLU A 68 -10.80 -6.12 -15.29
N GLU A 69 -10.13 -5.12 -14.69
CA GLU A 69 -9.05 -4.37 -15.33
C GLU A 69 -7.66 -4.98 -15.08
N GLY A 70 -7.61 -6.11 -14.36
CA GLY A 70 -6.37 -6.79 -13.98
C GLY A 70 -5.66 -6.13 -12.79
N MET A 71 -6.31 -5.21 -12.06
CA MET A 71 -5.70 -4.55 -10.91
C MET A 71 -5.72 -5.49 -9.69
N PRO A 72 -4.62 -5.58 -8.94
CA PRO A 72 -4.50 -6.54 -7.85
C PRO A 72 -5.34 -6.17 -6.63
N ALA A 73 -5.94 -7.19 -6.01
CA ALA A 73 -6.78 -7.02 -4.83
C ALA A 73 -5.99 -6.73 -3.55
N PHE A 74 -6.60 -5.98 -2.64
CA PHE A 74 -6.16 -5.78 -1.27
C PHE A 74 -7.35 -5.65 -0.30
N ALA A 75 -7.15 -5.99 0.97
CA ALA A 75 -8.09 -5.64 2.03
C ALA A 75 -7.59 -4.38 2.76
N LEU A 76 -8.52 -3.49 3.13
CA LEU A 76 -8.22 -2.32 3.94
C LEU A 76 -8.70 -2.58 5.37
N VAL A 77 -7.76 -2.77 6.30
CA VAL A 77 -8.05 -3.21 7.67
C VAL A 77 -7.66 -2.10 8.64
N ASN A 78 -8.60 -1.65 9.47
CA ASN A 78 -8.29 -0.66 10.48
C ASN A 78 -7.41 -1.29 11.58
N LYS A 79 -6.30 -0.65 11.92
CA LYS A 79 -5.33 -1.16 12.89
C LYS A 79 -5.92 -1.21 14.30
N ALA A 80 -6.66 -0.19 14.71
CA ALA A 80 -7.18 -0.09 16.07
C ALA A 80 -8.32 -1.08 16.33
N THR A 81 -9.18 -1.31 15.33
CA THR A 81 -10.38 -2.16 15.51
C THR A 81 -10.22 -3.58 14.97
N GLY A 82 -9.24 -3.82 14.07
CA GLY A 82 -9.10 -5.09 13.36
C GLY A 82 -10.21 -5.37 12.34
N LEU A 83 -11.06 -4.37 12.04
CA LEU A 83 -12.16 -4.50 11.09
C LEU A 83 -11.70 -4.13 9.67
N ALA A 84 -12.11 -4.93 8.69
CA ALA A 84 -11.92 -4.64 7.27
C ALA A 84 -13.10 -3.87 6.71
N VAL A 85 -12.83 -2.97 5.76
CA VAL A 85 -13.89 -2.32 4.97
C VAL A 85 -14.53 -3.34 4.03
N LYS A 86 -15.85 -3.48 4.12
CA LYS A 86 -16.68 -4.38 3.32
C LYS A 86 -17.55 -3.58 2.36
N HIS A 87 -17.78 -4.16 1.19
CA HIS A 87 -18.75 -3.69 0.21
C HIS A 87 -20.12 -3.47 0.86
N SER A 88 -20.86 -2.48 0.38
CA SER A 88 -22.26 -2.26 0.74
C SER A 88 -23.19 -2.86 -0.31
N ILE A 89 -24.51 -2.69 -0.14
CA ILE A 89 -25.52 -3.33 -1.01
C ILE A 89 -25.70 -2.62 -2.38
N GLY A 90 -24.95 -1.55 -2.64
CA GLY A 90 -24.96 -0.84 -3.92
C GLY A 90 -24.66 0.65 -3.76
N GLN A 91 -24.81 1.39 -4.86
CA GLN A 91 -24.65 2.84 -4.89
C GLN A 91 -25.42 3.53 -3.77
N SER A 92 -24.88 4.66 -3.28
CA SER A 92 -25.38 5.52 -2.19
C SER A 92 -25.35 4.91 -0.79
N HIS A 93 -25.02 3.62 -0.64
CA HIS A 93 -25.00 2.98 0.66
C HIS A 93 -23.60 3.08 1.30
N PRO A 94 -23.50 3.44 2.60
CA PRO A 94 -22.25 3.43 3.34
C PRO A 94 -21.54 2.09 3.26
N VAL A 95 -20.22 2.13 3.09
CA VAL A 95 -19.39 0.93 3.23
C VAL A 95 -19.48 0.41 4.67
N LYS A 96 -19.34 -0.89 4.85
CA LYS A 96 -19.50 -1.53 6.17
C LYS A 96 -18.16 -1.91 6.76
N LEU A 97 -18.12 -2.19 8.06
CA LEU A 97 -16.97 -2.77 8.74
C LEU A 97 -17.32 -4.17 9.24
N VAL A 98 -16.41 -5.13 9.03
CA VAL A 98 -16.54 -6.51 9.53
C VAL A 98 -15.21 -7.06 10.05
N PRO A 99 -15.21 -8.04 10.97
CA PRO A 99 -13.97 -8.68 11.41
C PRO A 99 -13.17 -9.23 10.23
N PHE A 100 -11.87 -8.92 10.18
CA PHE A 100 -10.99 -9.40 9.11
C PHE A 100 -10.49 -10.82 9.43
N ASN A 101 -10.78 -11.78 8.55
CA ASN A 101 -10.21 -13.12 8.62
C ASN A 101 -9.21 -13.34 7.46
N PRO A 102 -7.90 -13.26 7.72
CA PRO A 102 -6.90 -13.41 6.66
C PRO A 102 -6.74 -14.83 6.13
N ALA A 103 -7.33 -15.84 6.79
CA ALA A 103 -7.27 -17.23 6.34
C ALA A 103 -8.30 -17.56 5.25
N TYR A 104 -9.23 -16.64 4.99
CA TYR A 104 -10.33 -16.85 4.05
C TYR A 104 -10.38 -15.72 3.02
N GLU A 105 -10.48 -16.10 1.74
CA GLU A 105 -10.66 -15.16 0.64
C GLU A 105 -12.13 -14.71 0.59
N ASP A 106 -12.46 -13.62 1.31
CA ASP A 106 -13.77 -12.96 1.21
C ASP A 106 -13.71 -11.80 0.21
N ALA A 107 -14.17 -12.03 -1.03
CA ALA A 107 -14.20 -11.01 -2.08
C ALA A 107 -14.95 -9.73 -1.69
N SER A 108 -15.89 -9.80 -0.72
CA SER A 108 -16.65 -8.62 -0.29
C SER A 108 -15.87 -7.65 0.59
N VAL A 109 -14.67 -8.01 1.06
CA VAL A 109 -13.75 -7.08 1.77
C VAL A 109 -12.53 -6.72 0.92
N LEU A 110 -12.48 -7.20 -0.33
CA LEU A 110 -11.38 -6.95 -1.25
C LEU A 110 -11.69 -5.77 -2.17
N TRP A 111 -10.70 -4.91 -2.31
CA TRP A 111 -10.72 -3.69 -3.08
C TRP A 111 -9.55 -3.66 -4.05
N THR A 112 -9.65 -2.84 -5.08
CA THR A 112 -8.56 -2.56 -6.02
C THR A 112 -8.31 -1.06 -6.13
N GLU A 113 -7.12 -0.72 -6.57
CA GLU A 113 -6.71 0.64 -6.88
C GLU A 113 -6.71 0.82 -8.40
N SER A 114 -7.34 1.86 -8.91
CA SER A 114 -7.29 2.18 -10.34
C SER A 114 -5.89 2.60 -10.81
N LYS A 115 -5.76 2.91 -12.10
CA LYS A 115 -4.64 3.70 -12.61
C LYS A 115 -4.53 5.04 -11.87
N ASP A 116 -3.33 5.62 -11.86
CA ASP A 116 -3.05 6.90 -11.23
C ASP A 116 -3.88 8.01 -11.89
N MET A 117 -4.64 8.73 -11.08
CA MET A 117 -5.49 9.84 -11.48
C MET A 117 -4.76 11.19 -11.28
N GLY A 118 -3.44 11.17 -11.07
CA GLY A 118 -2.58 12.33 -10.81
C GLY A 118 -2.06 12.36 -9.38
N LYS A 119 -0.77 12.70 -9.21
CA LYS A 119 -0.11 12.92 -7.90
C LYS A 119 -0.21 11.75 -6.91
N GLY A 120 -0.38 10.52 -7.41
CA GLY A 120 -0.47 9.32 -6.57
C GLY A 120 -1.88 9.02 -6.05
N PHE A 121 -2.89 9.79 -6.46
CA PHE A 121 -4.29 9.52 -6.14
C PHE A 121 -4.89 8.50 -7.11
N ARG A 122 -5.78 7.65 -6.61
CA ARG A 122 -6.45 6.56 -7.34
C ARG A 122 -7.89 6.39 -6.87
N CYS A 123 -8.74 5.75 -7.67
CA CYS A 123 -10.02 5.26 -7.18
C CYS A 123 -9.79 3.97 -6.37
N ILE A 124 -10.46 3.83 -5.23
CA ILE A 124 -10.56 2.56 -4.49
C ILE A 124 -11.90 1.93 -4.88
N ARG A 125 -11.87 0.75 -5.51
CA ARG A 125 -13.04 0.14 -6.17
C ARG A 125 -13.31 -1.26 -5.66
N MET A 126 -14.55 -1.72 -5.78
CA MET A 126 -14.88 -3.11 -5.48
C MET A 126 -14.13 -4.05 -6.43
N VAL A 127 -13.54 -5.12 -5.90
CA VAL A 127 -12.79 -6.07 -6.74
C VAL A 127 -13.68 -6.79 -7.77
N ASN A 128 -14.96 -6.97 -7.46
CA ASN A 128 -15.93 -7.70 -8.30
C ASN A 128 -16.84 -6.78 -9.13
N ASN A 129 -16.73 -5.46 -8.99
CA ASN A 129 -17.51 -4.48 -9.74
C ASN A 129 -16.79 -3.11 -9.73
N THR A 130 -15.89 -2.92 -10.69
CA THR A 130 -15.09 -1.70 -10.89
C THR A 130 -15.90 -0.43 -11.15
N ARG A 131 -17.21 -0.55 -11.44
CA ARG A 131 -18.09 0.61 -11.60
C ARG A 131 -18.37 1.32 -10.28
N LEU A 132 -18.30 0.60 -9.17
CA LEU A 132 -18.56 1.14 -7.84
C LEU A 132 -17.26 1.25 -7.03
N GLY A 133 -17.05 2.40 -6.42
CA GLY A 133 -15.91 2.66 -5.55
C GLY A 133 -16.23 3.60 -4.42
N PHE A 134 -15.22 3.87 -3.60
CA PHE A 134 -15.31 4.82 -2.50
C PHE A 134 -15.64 6.23 -3.03
N ASP A 135 -16.62 6.83 -2.38
CA ASP A 135 -17.04 8.21 -2.57
C ASP A 135 -17.20 8.85 -1.19
N ALA A 136 -16.57 10.01 -0.97
CA ALA A 136 -16.91 10.85 0.17
C ALA A 136 -18.24 11.56 -0.16
N LEU A 137 -19.33 11.11 0.48
CA LEU A 137 -20.69 11.52 0.16
C LEU A 137 -20.84 13.04 0.28
N ASN A 138 -21.27 13.69 -0.81
CA ASN A 138 -21.39 15.15 -0.92
C ASN A 138 -20.08 15.90 -0.59
N GLY A 139 -18.94 15.21 -0.68
CA GLY A 139 -17.62 15.75 -0.38
C GLY A 139 -17.03 16.61 -1.50
N ASP A 140 -17.75 16.78 -2.61
CA ASP A 140 -17.37 17.67 -3.69
C ASP A 140 -17.72 19.15 -3.36
N LYS A 141 -17.11 20.06 -4.11
CA LYS A 141 -17.22 21.50 -3.84
C LYS A 141 -18.63 22.06 -4.04
N ASP A 142 -19.44 21.44 -4.89
CA ASP A 142 -20.80 21.92 -5.17
C ASP A 142 -21.76 21.60 -4.02
N HIS A 143 -21.38 20.66 -3.14
CA HIS A 143 -22.15 20.25 -1.96
C HIS A 143 -21.50 20.61 -0.61
N GLY A 144 -20.51 21.51 -0.62
CA GLY A 144 -19.88 22.04 0.59
C GLY A 144 -18.53 21.43 0.95
N GLY A 145 -18.07 20.43 0.19
CA GLY A 145 -16.78 19.77 0.39
C GLY A 145 -16.78 18.76 1.53
N VAL A 146 -15.66 18.08 1.69
CA VAL A 146 -15.46 17.16 2.81
C VAL A 146 -15.36 17.92 4.14
N HIS A 147 -15.93 17.33 5.19
CA HIS A 147 -15.91 17.85 6.56
C HIS A 147 -15.76 16.69 7.55
N ASP A 148 -15.66 17.02 8.84
CA ASP A 148 -15.56 16.00 9.87
C ASP A 148 -16.84 15.14 9.89
N GLY A 149 -16.67 13.82 9.83
CA GLY A 149 -17.77 12.86 9.77
C GLY A 149 -18.36 12.62 8.38
N THR A 150 -17.81 13.18 7.29
CA THR A 150 -18.29 12.87 5.93
C THR A 150 -18.22 11.36 5.69
N THR A 151 -19.37 10.74 5.42
CA THR A 151 -19.51 9.29 5.26
C THR A 151 -18.88 8.80 3.97
N VAL A 152 -18.23 7.63 4.00
CA VAL A 152 -17.76 6.95 2.80
C VAL A 152 -18.84 5.99 2.29
N VAL A 153 -19.30 6.20 1.06
CA VAL A 153 -20.33 5.38 0.40
C VAL A 153 -19.78 4.71 -0.85
N LEU A 154 -20.54 3.77 -1.41
CA LEU A 154 -20.32 3.32 -2.78
C LEU A 154 -20.97 4.28 -3.77
N TRP A 155 -20.26 4.66 -4.82
CA TRP A 155 -20.83 5.44 -5.91
C TRP A 155 -20.24 5.06 -7.26
N GLU A 156 -20.98 5.36 -8.33
CA GLU A 156 -20.48 5.24 -9.69
C GLU A 156 -19.40 6.29 -9.97
N TRP A 157 -18.42 5.97 -10.81
CA TRP A 157 -17.37 6.94 -11.13
C TRP A 157 -17.94 8.17 -11.87
N CYS A 158 -17.91 9.32 -11.21
CA CYS A 158 -18.38 10.61 -11.72
C CYS A 158 -17.23 11.60 -11.97
N LYS A 159 -15.98 11.16 -11.87
CA LYS A 159 -14.77 11.99 -12.05
C LYS A 159 -14.60 13.08 -10.99
N GLY A 160 -15.19 12.90 -9.81
CA GLY A 160 -15.07 13.83 -8.70
C GLY A 160 -13.77 13.64 -7.91
N ASP A 161 -13.24 14.73 -7.36
CA ASP A 161 -12.08 14.67 -6.44
C ASP A 161 -12.43 13.92 -5.13
N ASN A 162 -13.71 13.91 -4.74
CA ASN A 162 -14.25 13.15 -3.61
C ASN A 162 -14.24 11.62 -3.82
N GLN A 163 -13.88 11.16 -5.02
CA GLN A 163 -13.75 9.75 -5.39
C GLN A 163 -12.29 9.32 -5.62
N CYS A 164 -11.34 10.23 -5.37
CA CYS A 164 -9.92 10.01 -5.55
C CYS A 164 -9.20 9.94 -4.20
N TRP A 165 -8.44 8.88 -3.99
CA TRP A 165 -7.86 8.51 -2.70
C TRP A 165 -6.36 8.31 -2.80
N LYS A 166 -5.62 8.69 -1.77
CA LYS A 166 -4.18 8.46 -1.68
C LYS A 166 -3.90 7.60 -0.45
N ILE A 167 -3.50 6.35 -0.67
CA ILE A 167 -3.05 5.45 0.39
C ILE A 167 -1.57 5.76 0.64
N TRP A 168 -1.29 6.51 1.70
CA TRP A 168 0.05 7.01 1.99
C TRP A 168 0.62 6.36 3.24
N PRO A 169 1.88 5.91 3.22
CA PRO A 169 2.51 5.34 4.40
C PRO A 169 2.55 6.31 5.59
N TRP A 170 2.22 5.83 6.78
CA TRP A 170 2.07 6.69 7.95
C TRP A 170 3.40 7.33 8.41
N ALA A 171 4.50 6.59 8.36
CA ALA A 171 5.80 7.12 8.78
C ALA A 171 6.27 8.28 7.88
N GLU A 172 6.00 8.20 6.57
CA GLU A 172 6.21 9.32 5.63
C GLU A 172 5.25 10.49 5.88
N ALA A 173 3.96 10.20 6.15
CA ALA A 173 3.01 11.26 6.51
C ALA A 173 3.41 12.01 7.78
N HIS A 174 3.88 11.30 8.81
CA HIS A 174 4.32 11.90 10.06
C HIS A 174 5.52 12.83 9.85
N ALA A 175 6.54 12.39 9.11
CA ALA A 175 7.70 13.21 8.80
C ALA A 175 7.34 14.46 7.96
N ALA A 176 6.39 14.34 7.02
CA ALA A 176 5.88 15.48 6.25
C ALA A 176 5.16 16.51 7.15
N VAL A 177 4.33 16.03 8.08
CA VAL A 177 3.62 16.89 9.05
C VAL A 177 4.61 17.59 10.00
N GLU A 178 5.60 16.86 10.53
CA GLU A 178 6.62 17.43 11.42
C GLU A 178 7.50 18.48 10.75
N SER A 179 7.77 18.33 9.45
CA SER A 179 8.55 19.30 8.68
C SER A 179 7.74 20.52 8.20
N GLY A 180 6.45 20.58 8.51
CA GLY A 180 5.56 21.67 8.08
C GLY A 180 5.27 21.67 6.56
N ALA A 181 5.63 20.59 5.86
CA ALA A 181 5.33 20.43 4.45
C ALA A 181 3.87 20.03 4.30
N THR A 182 3.02 20.95 3.81
CA THR A 182 1.71 20.57 3.27
C THR A 182 1.93 19.53 2.18
N MET A 183 1.15 18.44 2.19
CA MET A 183 1.28 17.27 1.28
C MET A 183 1.18 17.59 -0.24
N GLY A 184 1.06 18.87 -0.61
CA GLY A 184 1.10 19.38 -1.96
C GLY A 184 2.40 20.15 -2.27
N ASN A 185 3.07 19.71 -3.35
CA ASN A 185 4.02 20.46 -4.16
C ASN A 185 5.38 20.84 -3.53
N ASN A 186 6.26 19.87 -3.28
CA ASN A 186 7.70 20.01 -3.61
C ASN A 186 8.48 18.72 -3.31
N ALA A 187 8.54 17.81 -4.29
CA ALA A 187 9.49 16.69 -4.28
C ALA A 187 10.81 17.05 -5.01
N HIS A 188 11.12 18.34 -5.13
CA HIS A 188 12.35 18.84 -5.77
C HIS A 188 13.04 19.89 -4.88
N ALA A 189 13.65 19.45 -3.78
CA ALA A 189 14.80 20.14 -3.18
C ALA A 189 15.44 19.25 -2.10
N MET A 190 16.64 18.76 -2.40
CA MET A 190 17.80 18.70 -1.50
C MET A 190 17.61 18.14 -0.07
N GLY A 191 18.09 16.90 0.11
CA GLY A 191 18.94 16.44 1.22
C GLY A 191 18.57 16.78 2.67
N GLY A 192 18.05 15.79 3.40
CA GLY A 192 18.10 15.73 4.87
C GLY A 192 16.82 15.21 5.53
N GLY A 193 16.77 13.90 5.83
CA GLY A 193 15.72 13.27 6.64
C GLY A 193 15.24 11.92 6.06
N PRO A 194 15.22 10.81 6.82
CA PRO A 194 15.06 9.46 6.27
C PRO A 194 13.59 9.14 5.93
N PRO A 195 13.30 8.45 4.81
CA PRO A 195 11.99 7.82 4.61
C PRO A 195 11.94 6.54 5.43
N VAL A 196 11.22 6.57 6.55
CA VAL A 196 11.10 5.45 7.51
C VAL A 196 10.18 4.35 7.00
N HIS A 197 10.64 3.57 6.01
CA HIS A 197 10.09 2.25 5.67
C HIS A 197 11.18 1.19 5.65
N ALA A 198 11.89 1.07 6.77
CA ALA A 198 12.84 -0.01 7.01
C ALA A 198 12.10 -1.36 7.02
N VAL A 199 12.29 -2.15 5.98
CA VAL A 199 11.86 -3.54 5.86
C VAL A 199 13.05 -4.48 6.03
N ARG A 200 12.78 -5.70 6.49
CA ARG A 200 13.67 -6.86 6.31
C ARG A 200 13.03 -7.79 5.30
N VAL A 201 13.85 -8.35 4.43
CA VAL A 201 13.40 -9.27 3.38
C VAL A 201 13.84 -10.67 3.79
N PHE A 202 12.89 -11.58 3.98
CA PHE A 202 13.14 -12.96 4.38
C PHE A 202 12.96 -13.90 3.20
N CYS A 203 13.69 -15.00 3.19
CA CYS A 203 13.47 -16.08 2.23
C CYS A 203 12.52 -17.11 2.85
N LYS A 204 11.47 -17.49 2.13
CA LYS A 204 10.55 -18.53 2.61
C LYS A 204 11.22 -19.89 2.84
N ALA A 205 12.29 -20.19 2.09
CA ALA A 205 13.05 -21.42 2.26
C ALA A 205 13.82 -21.49 3.60
N GLY A 206 13.95 -20.35 4.29
CA GLY A 206 14.60 -20.24 5.59
C GLY A 206 14.32 -18.86 6.20
N GLU A 207 13.24 -18.76 6.98
CA GLU A 207 12.78 -17.50 7.60
C GLU A 207 13.69 -17.01 8.74
N ASP A 208 14.64 -17.84 9.18
CA ASP A 208 15.71 -17.47 10.08
C ASP A 208 16.82 -16.66 9.38
N TYR A 209 16.80 -16.54 8.05
CA TYR A 209 17.71 -15.70 7.27
C TYR A 209 17.00 -14.47 6.69
N SER A 210 17.73 -13.36 6.62
CA SER A 210 17.27 -12.15 5.95
C SER A 210 18.32 -11.59 4.99
N LEU A 211 17.82 -10.84 4.02
CA LEU A 211 18.60 -10.20 2.96
C LEU A 211 19.51 -9.12 3.54
N THR A 212 20.79 -9.16 3.19
CA THR A 212 21.79 -8.20 3.66
C THR A 212 22.69 -7.72 2.52
N ALA A 213 23.13 -6.46 2.59
CA ALA A 213 24.19 -5.95 1.74
C ALA A 213 25.57 -6.29 2.34
N ARG A 214 26.47 -6.85 1.53
CA ARG A 214 27.84 -7.22 1.90
C ARG A 214 28.77 -7.00 0.71
N ASN A 215 29.78 -6.13 0.87
CA ASN A 215 30.85 -5.94 -0.12
C ASN A 215 30.35 -5.75 -1.57
N GLY A 216 29.30 -4.93 -1.77
CA GLY A 216 28.70 -4.68 -3.11
C GLY A 216 27.78 -5.80 -3.63
N THR A 217 27.53 -6.84 -2.83
CA THR A 217 26.64 -7.95 -3.16
C THR A 217 25.45 -8.01 -2.21
N VAL A 218 24.39 -8.68 -2.66
CA VAL A 218 23.23 -8.97 -1.84
C VAL A 218 23.22 -10.48 -1.54
N CYS A 219 23.14 -10.85 -0.26
CA CYS A 219 23.10 -12.24 0.16
C CYS A 219 22.11 -12.47 1.32
N LEU A 220 21.90 -13.72 1.69
CA LEU A 220 21.14 -14.10 2.89
C LEU A 220 22.12 -14.33 4.06
N ALA A 221 21.81 -13.78 5.22
CA ALA A 221 22.55 -14.02 6.47
C ALA A 221 21.56 -14.34 7.61
N PRO A 222 21.99 -15.03 8.69
CA PRO A 222 21.15 -15.23 9.85
C PRO A 222 20.58 -13.89 10.35
N THR A 223 19.29 -13.91 10.65
CA THR A 223 18.56 -12.70 11.04
C THR A 223 19.14 -12.15 12.33
N ASN A 224 19.66 -10.94 12.26
CA ASN A 224 20.14 -10.19 13.40
C ASN A 224 19.45 -8.82 13.40
N PRO A 225 18.49 -8.58 14.31
CA PRO A 225 17.79 -7.32 14.37
C PRO A 225 18.67 -6.09 14.60
N ARG A 226 19.91 -6.29 15.08
CA ARG A 226 20.90 -5.24 15.32
C ARG A 226 21.84 -5.00 14.13
N ASP A 227 21.67 -5.74 13.04
CA ASP A 227 22.48 -5.60 11.84
C ASP A 227 21.81 -4.62 10.87
N ASP A 228 22.28 -3.38 10.85
CA ASP A 228 21.67 -2.31 10.05
C ASP A 228 21.70 -2.60 8.54
N TYR A 229 22.65 -3.40 8.06
CA TYR A 229 22.73 -3.81 6.65
C TYR A 229 21.65 -4.82 6.25
N GLN A 230 20.96 -5.44 7.21
CA GLN A 230 19.77 -6.26 6.95
C GLN A 230 18.52 -5.40 6.72
N HIS A 231 18.61 -4.08 6.93
CA HIS A 231 17.47 -3.18 6.78
C HIS A 231 17.51 -2.47 5.43
N TRP A 232 16.35 -2.41 4.80
CA TRP A 232 16.15 -1.85 3.48
C TRP A 232 14.98 -0.88 3.48
N ILE A 233 15.04 0.15 2.66
CA ILE A 233 13.89 1.00 2.36
C ILE A 233 13.21 0.42 1.13
N LYS A 234 11.92 0.11 1.24
CA LYS A 234 11.09 -0.22 0.07
C LYS A 234 10.60 1.08 -0.57
N ASP A 235 11.32 1.56 -1.58
CA ASP A 235 11.00 2.78 -2.32
C ASP A 235 9.94 2.51 -3.40
N MET A 236 8.79 3.16 -3.25
CA MET A 236 7.64 3.03 -4.12
C MET A 236 7.48 4.22 -5.08
N ARG A 237 8.40 5.19 -5.16
CA ARG A 237 8.20 6.45 -5.92
C ARG A 237 7.84 6.24 -7.40
N HIS A 238 8.27 5.14 -8.01
CA HIS A 238 7.99 4.81 -9.41
C HIS A 238 6.90 3.74 -9.61
N SER A 239 6.27 3.26 -8.54
CA SER A 239 5.25 2.20 -8.56
C SER A 239 4.06 2.47 -9.47
N ASN A 240 3.84 3.75 -9.78
CA ASN A 240 2.69 4.21 -10.53
C ASN A 240 2.94 4.22 -12.05
N LYS A 241 4.22 4.21 -12.45
CA LYS A 241 4.68 4.29 -13.84
C LYS A 241 5.25 2.97 -14.35
N ILE A 242 5.91 2.23 -13.46
CA ILE A 242 6.59 0.98 -13.80
C ILE A 242 5.80 -0.17 -13.22
N ARG A 243 5.46 -1.13 -14.08
CA ARG A 243 4.79 -2.36 -13.70
C ARG A 243 5.59 -3.55 -14.21
N ASP A 244 5.51 -4.67 -13.50
CA ASP A 244 6.00 -5.93 -14.04
C ASP A 244 5.05 -6.46 -15.14
N GLU A 245 5.43 -7.60 -15.74
CA GLU A 245 4.66 -8.25 -16.81
C GLU A 245 3.26 -8.70 -16.35
N GLU A 246 3.04 -8.84 -15.04
CA GLU A 246 1.76 -9.21 -14.45
C GLU A 246 0.91 -7.98 -14.02
N GLY A 247 1.44 -6.77 -14.18
CA GLY A 247 0.77 -5.50 -13.89
C GLY A 247 1.00 -4.94 -12.48
N TYR A 248 1.84 -5.56 -11.64
CA TYR A 248 2.09 -5.07 -10.29
C TYR A 248 2.98 -3.84 -10.28
N PRO A 249 2.74 -2.90 -9.35
CA PRO A 249 3.66 -1.78 -9.13
C PRO A 249 5.08 -2.25 -8.81
N ALA A 250 6.05 -1.78 -9.59
CA ALA A 250 7.46 -2.00 -9.29
C ALA A 250 7.90 -1.18 -8.05
N PHE A 251 8.95 -1.64 -7.39
CA PHE A 251 9.58 -0.96 -6.26
C PHE A 251 11.10 -1.15 -6.29
N ALA A 252 11.82 -0.24 -5.63
CA ALA A 252 13.25 -0.38 -5.37
C ALA A 252 13.49 -0.76 -3.91
N LEU A 253 14.54 -1.55 -3.66
CA LEU A 253 15.05 -1.83 -2.32
C LEU A 253 16.37 -1.10 -2.14
N VAL A 254 16.41 -0.15 -1.21
CA VAL A 254 17.58 0.69 -0.91
C VAL A 254 18.16 0.28 0.43
N ASN A 255 19.42 -0.11 0.51
CA ASN A 255 20.02 -0.48 1.79
C ASN A 255 20.15 0.75 2.70
N MET A 256 19.79 0.63 3.98
CA MET A 256 19.83 1.78 4.91
C MET A 256 21.24 2.25 5.23
N VAL A 257 22.23 1.36 5.19
CA VAL A 257 23.62 1.70 5.53
C VAL A 257 24.37 2.21 4.31
N THR A 258 24.24 1.54 3.17
CA THR A 258 25.00 1.93 1.97
C THR A 258 24.29 2.97 1.11
N GLY A 259 22.97 3.11 1.22
CA GLY A 259 22.16 3.95 0.33
C GLY A 259 22.08 3.40 -1.11
N GLU A 260 22.58 2.18 -1.34
CA GLU A 260 22.60 1.54 -2.65
C GLU A 260 21.32 0.73 -2.89
N CYS A 261 20.89 0.69 -4.14
CA CYS A 261 19.72 -0.07 -4.58
C CYS A 261 20.13 -1.45 -5.10
N ILE A 262 19.25 -2.44 -4.96
CA ILE A 262 19.42 -3.73 -5.63
C ILE A 262 19.18 -3.57 -7.13
N LYS A 263 20.14 -4.02 -7.94
CA LYS A 263 20.04 -4.08 -9.39
C LYS A 263 19.81 -5.52 -9.86
N HIS A 264 18.92 -5.68 -10.84
CA HIS A 264 18.67 -6.96 -11.49
C HIS A 264 19.95 -7.49 -12.16
N SER A 265 20.08 -8.81 -12.24
CA SER A 265 21.21 -9.47 -12.87
C SER A 265 21.04 -9.55 -14.39
N THR A 266 22.09 -9.92 -15.11
CA THR A 266 22.08 -10.04 -16.59
C THR A 266 21.35 -11.29 -17.10
N GLY A 267 20.77 -12.12 -16.23
CA GLY A 267 20.10 -13.36 -16.61
C GLY A 267 20.06 -14.41 -15.51
N GLN A 268 19.41 -15.53 -15.82
CA GLN A 268 19.23 -16.66 -14.91
C GLN A 268 20.57 -17.16 -14.33
N GLY A 269 20.60 -17.37 -13.02
CA GLY A 269 21.78 -17.88 -12.30
C GLY A 269 22.82 -16.83 -11.92
N HIS A 270 22.69 -15.58 -12.39
CA HIS A 270 23.59 -14.51 -11.99
C HIS A 270 23.10 -13.80 -10.72
N PRO A 271 24.00 -13.49 -9.75
CA PRO A 271 23.62 -12.80 -8.53
C PRO A 271 23.18 -11.37 -8.81
N VAL A 272 22.26 -10.87 -7.99
CA VAL A 272 21.93 -9.43 -7.92
C VAL A 272 23.00 -8.69 -7.12
N SER A 273 23.18 -7.41 -7.41
CA SER A 273 24.24 -6.57 -6.83
C SER A 273 23.69 -5.23 -6.36
N THR A 274 24.42 -4.53 -5.50
CA THR A 274 24.03 -3.18 -5.04
C THR A 274 24.72 -2.12 -5.90
N HIS A 275 23.99 -1.05 -6.25
CA HIS A 275 24.50 0.06 -7.06
C HIS A 275 24.03 1.40 -6.48
N THR A 276 24.77 2.48 -6.77
CA THR A 276 24.38 3.84 -6.40
C THR A 276 23.01 4.20 -6.95
N HIS A 277 22.15 4.79 -6.09
CA HIS A 277 20.75 5.08 -6.38
C HIS A 277 20.50 5.89 -7.67
N LYS A 278 21.48 6.66 -8.15
CA LYS A 278 21.36 7.43 -9.40
C LYS A 278 21.34 6.55 -10.66
N ASP A 279 21.79 5.31 -10.57
CA ASP A 279 21.96 4.40 -11.72
C ASP A 279 20.89 3.30 -11.77
N CYS A 280 19.86 3.40 -10.93
CA CYS A 280 18.79 2.40 -10.80
C CYS A 280 17.41 2.90 -11.28
N ALA A 281 17.37 3.98 -12.04
CA ALA A 281 16.17 4.51 -12.69
C ALA A 281 16.02 3.97 -14.13
#